data_AF-A0A0B7NJ22-F1
#
_entry.id   AF-A0A0B7NJ22-F1
#
_cell.length_a   1.000
_cell.length_b   1.000
_cell.length_c   1.000
_cell.angle_alpha   90.00
_cell.angle_beta   90.00
_cell.angle_gamma   90.00
#
_symmetry.space_group_name_H-M   'P 1'
#
loop_
_entity.id
_entity.type
_entity.pdbx_description
1 polymer ?
#
loop_
_entity_poly.entity_id
_entity_poly.type
_entity_poly.pdbx_seq_one_letter_code
_entity_poly.pdbx_strand_id
1 'polypeptide(L)'
;MQPTTTLRAAHKPLIRFLGPRASLWKETPHHTGPHPLTPPNLVKHVAEAPKSATPAAASPQKQGTFEFSQLAAKYKRAPITEAEMEAIESGGATHII
;
A
#
# COMPACT_ATOMS: atom_id res chain seq x y z
N MET A 1 29.66 19.13 -16.33
CA MET A 1 28.59 19.50 -15.36
C MET A 1 28.08 20.88 -15.78
N GLN A 2 26.84 21.16 -16.15
CA GLN A 2 25.54 20.50 -16.02
C GLN A 2 24.67 20.86 -17.25
N PRO A 3 24.08 19.90 -17.99
CA PRO A 3 23.05 20.20 -18.98
C PRO A 3 21.67 19.85 -18.39
N THR A 4 20.96 20.82 -17.81
CA THR A 4 19.55 20.63 -17.38
C THR A 4 18.77 21.94 -17.43
N THR A 5 18.84 22.66 -18.55
CA THR A 5 18.12 23.93 -18.73
C THR A 5 17.37 24.01 -20.06
N THR A 6 16.83 22.91 -20.57
CA THR A 6 15.98 22.96 -21.77
C THR A 6 14.75 22.06 -21.67
N LEU A 7 13.59 22.70 -21.89
CA LEU A 7 12.22 22.17 -22.03
C LEU A 7 11.36 22.02 -20.77
N ARG A 8 11.05 23.15 -20.11
CA ARG A 8 9.88 23.26 -19.20
C ARG A 8 8.68 23.99 -19.83
N ALA A 9 8.72 24.26 -21.13
CA ALA A 9 7.79 25.17 -21.81
C ALA A 9 6.89 24.50 -22.87
N ALA A 10 6.32 23.33 -22.59
CA ALA A 10 5.32 22.73 -23.50
C ALA A 10 3.94 22.48 -22.86
N HIS A 11 3.86 22.15 -21.57
CA HIS A 11 2.58 21.85 -20.92
C HIS A 11 2.31 22.83 -19.77
N LYS A 12 1.50 23.85 -20.04
CA LYS A 12 0.90 24.68 -18.98
C LYS A 12 -0.20 23.86 -18.30
N PRO A 13 -0.12 23.55 -16.99
CA PRO A 13 -1.18 22.82 -16.32
C PRO A 13 -2.46 23.67 -16.31
N LEU A 14 -3.58 23.04 -16.66
CA LEU A 14 -4.90 23.70 -16.67
C LEU A 14 -5.39 24.04 -15.26
N ILE A 15 -4.90 23.34 -14.24
CA ILE A 15 -5.24 23.59 -12.84
C ILE A 15 -4.23 24.58 -12.27
N ARG A 16 -4.73 25.74 -11.82
CA ARG A 16 -3.94 26.72 -11.06
C ARG A 16 -4.22 26.50 -9.58
N PHE A 17 -3.19 26.22 -8.82
CA PHE A 17 -3.31 26.20 -7.36
C PHE A 17 -3.51 27.65 -6.89
N LEU A 18 -4.68 27.94 -6.32
CA LEU A 18 -4.91 29.20 -5.64
C LEU A 18 -4.16 29.15 -4.30
N GLY A 19 -3.02 29.85 -4.25
CA GLY A 19 -2.20 30.00 -3.05
C GLY A 19 -0.92 29.14 -3.03
N PRO A 20 -0.06 29.35 -2.01
CA PRO A 20 1.23 28.67 -1.89
C PRO A 20 1.09 27.15 -1.76
N ARG A 21 1.83 26.39 -2.58
CA ARG A 21 1.85 24.91 -2.56
C ARG A 21 2.31 24.35 -1.22
N ALA A 22 3.09 25.12 -0.44
CA ALA A 22 3.50 24.76 0.91
C ALA A 22 2.31 24.55 1.87
N SER A 23 1.17 25.21 1.63
CA SER A 23 -0.03 25.03 2.44
C SER A 23 -0.70 23.67 2.24
N LEU A 24 -0.44 22.99 1.11
CA LEU A 24 -0.98 21.65 0.82
C LEU A 24 -0.22 20.53 1.55
N TRP A 25 0.99 20.82 2.03
CA TRP A 25 1.86 19.85 2.71
C TRP A 25 1.89 20.06 4.21
N LYS A 26 0.95 20.83 4.77
CA LYS A 26 0.74 20.85 6.21
C LYS A 26 0.25 19.46 6.59
N GLU A 27 1.05 18.75 7.37
CA GLU A 27 0.71 17.48 8.02
C GLU A 27 -0.63 17.66 8.70
N THR A 28 -1.70 17.31 7.98
CA THR A 28 -3.04 17.32 8.52
C THR A 28 -3.08 16.07 9.37
N PRO A 29 -3.29 16.16 10.69
CA PRO A 29 -3.23 15.00 11.55
C PRO A 29 -4.19 13.94 10.99
N HIS A 30 -3.65 12.78 10.65
CA HIS A 30 -4.46 11.63 10.26
C HIS A 30 -5.41 11.36 11.42
N HIS A 31 -6.72 11.58 11.21
CA HIS A 31 -7.69 11.26 12.24
C HIS A 31 -7.76 9.73 12.36
N THR A 32 -7.76 9.23 13.58
CA THR A 32 -8.03 7.82 13.86
C THR A 32 -9.52 7.69 14.14
N GLY A 33 -10.27 7.02 13.25
CA GLY A 33 -11.73 6.85 13.38
C GLY A 33 -12.51 7.40 12.19
N PRO A 34 -13.85 7.48 12.27
CA PRO A 34 -14.68 8.01 11.20
C PRO A 34 -14.29 9.46 10.88
N HIS A 35 -14.28 9.80 9.59
CA HIS A 35 -13.92 11.15 9.14
C HIS A 35 -14.88 12.17 9.76
N PRO A 36 -14.42 13.32 10.28
CA PRO A 36 -15.27 14.29 10.97
C PRO A 36 -16.44 14.83 10.11
N LEU A 37 -16.30 14.77 8.78
CA LEU A 37 -17.35 15.15 7.81
C LEU A 37 -18.22 13.96 7.32
N THR A 38 -18.22 12.81 8.00
CA THR A 38 -19.13 11.71 7.63
C THR A 38 -20.59 12.15 7.80
N PRO A 39 -21.42 12.05 6.75
CA PRO A 39 -22.85 12.35 6.86
C PRO A 39 -23.52 11.42 7.87
N PRO A 40 -24.44 11.93 8.72
CA PRO A 40 -25.09 11.11 9.77
C PRO A 40 -25.90 9.93 9.22
N ASN A 41 -26.31 9.99 7.96
CA ASN A 41 -27.10 8.95 7.31
C ASN A 41 -26.28 7.72 6.85
N LEU A 42 -24.95 7.80 6.79
CA LEU A 42 -24.11 6.68 6.34
C LEU A 42 -23.90 5.60 7.40
N VAL A 43 -24.16 5.90 8.68
CA VAL A 43 -23.93 4.95 9.79
C VAL A 43 -24.74 3.66 9.63
N LYS A 44 -25.90 3.72 8.94
CA LYS A 44 -26.75 2.54 8.70
C LYS A 44 -26.26 1.62 7.57
N HIS A 45 -25.42 2.14 6.67
CA HIS A 45 -25.01 1.44 5.44
C HIS A 45 -23.50 1.18 5.35
N VAL A 46 -22.71 1.75 6.25
CA VAL A 46 -21.26 1.52 6.34
C VAL A 46 -20.99 0.66 7.55
N ALA A 47 -20.31 -0.48 7.34
CA ALA A 47 -19.84 -1.31 8.44
C ALA A 47 -18.88 -0.49 9.33
N GLU A 48 -19.25 -0.29 10.59
CA GLU A 48 -18.37 0.33 11.58
C GLU A 48 -17.13 -0.55 11.74
N ALA A 49 -15.94 0.04 11.63
CA ALA A 49 -14.70 -0.70 11.84
C ALA A 49 -14.77 -1.36 13.23
N PRO A 50 -14.44 -2.66 13.37
CA PRO A 50 -14.51 -3.32 14.65
C PRO A 50 -13.66 -2.53 15.63
N LYS A 51 -14.28 -2.05 16.72
CA LYS A 51 -13.57 -1.47 17.85
C LYS A 51 -12.56 -2.52 18.26
N SER A 52 -11.28 -2.28 17.97
CA SER A 52 -10.21 -3.19 18.30
C SER A 52 -10.36 -3.49 19.78
N ALA A 53 -10.81 -4.71 20.10
CA ALA A 53 -10.81 -5.19 21.46
C ALA A 53 -9.39 -4.96 21.97
N THR A 54 -9.28 -4.24 23.08
CA THR A 54 -8.03 -4.12 23.84
C THR A 54 -7.36 -5.49 23.82
N PRO A 55 -6.15 -5.62 23.24
CA PRO A 55 -5.49 -6.90 23.19
C PRO A 55 -5.24 -7.31 24.64
N ALA A 56 -5.87 -8.40 25.06
CA ALA A 56 -5.53 -9.07 26.30
C ALA A 56 -4.03 -9.38 26.24
N ALA A 57 -3.25 -8.65 27.03
CA ALA A 57 -1.85 -8.86 27.37
C ALA A 57 -1.04 -9.78 26.42
N ALA A 58 -0.88 -9.39 25.16
CA ALA A 58 0.27 -9.80 24.37
C ALA A 58 1.34 -8.73 24.60
N SER A 59 2.53 -9.15 25.01
CA SER A 59 3.68 -8.29 25.22
C SER A 59 3.87 -7.29 24.05
N PRO A 60 4.36 -6.06 24.31
CA PRO A 60 4.54 -5.06 23.27
C PRO A 60 5.70 -5.50 22.38
N GLN A 61 5.41 -6.30 21.36
CA GLN A 61 6.37 -6.54 20.29
C GLN A 61 6.49 -5.22 19.53
N LYS A 62 7.63 -4.58 19.77
CA LYS A 62 8.10 -3.31 19.21
C LYS A 62 7.54 -3.13 17.79
N GLN A 63 7.02 -1.94 17.51
CA GLN A 63 6.82 -1.42 16.16
C GLN A 63 8.17 -1.44 15.44
N GLY A 64 8.52 -2.60 14.91
CA GLY A 64 9.82 -2.94 14.38
C GLY A 64 9.61 -3.60 13.03
N THR A 65 10.51 -3.30 12.11
CA THR A 65 10.63 -3.91 10.79
C THR A 65 10.27 -5.40 10.82
N PHE A 66 9.17 -5.76 10.15
CA PHE A 66 8.82 -7.16 9.97
C PHE A 66 9.78 -7.78 8.95
N GLU A 67 10.56 -8.76 9.38
CA GLU A 67 11.33 -9.59 8.46
C GLU A 67 10.39 -10.55 7.74
N PHE A 68 10.62 -10.77 6.44
CA PHE A 68 9.77 -11.65 5.62
C PHE A 68 9.69 -13.09 6.19
N SER A 69 10.74 -13.52 6.90
CA SER A 69 10.79 -14.81 7.61
C SER A 69 9.75 -14.94 8.74
N GLN A 70 9.33 -13.83 9.34
CA GLN A 70 8.38 -13.76 10.45
C GLN A 70 6.92 -13.79 9.99
N LEU A 71 6.66 -13.62 8.68
CA LEU A 71 5.32 -13.66 8.13
C LEU A 71 4.74 -15.08 8.15
N ALA A 72 3.41 -15.18 8.24
CA ALA A 72 2.71 -16.46 8.15
C ALA A 72 2.98 -17.15 6.80
N ALA A 73 2.90 -18.48 6.78
CA ALA A 73 3.22 -19.29 5.59
C ALA A 73 2.46 -18.87 4.33
N LYS A 74 1.21 -18.41 4.48
CA LYS A 74 0.38 -17.90 3.36
C LYS A 74 0.96 -16.68 2.64
N TYR A 75 1.85 -15.92 3.28
CA TYR A 75 2.54 -14.77 2.69
C TYR A 75 3.93 -15.11 2.15
N LYS A 76 4.43 -16.32 2.41
CA LYS A 76 5.70 -16.82 1.88
C LYS A 76 5.46 -17.40 0.49
N ARG A 77 6.44 -17.27 -0.40
CA ARG A 77 6.41 -17.98 -1.69
C ARG A 77 6.52 -19.48 -1.43
N ALA A 78 5.70 -20.28 -2.10
CA ALA A 78 5.84 -21.71 -2.10
C ALA A 78 7.17 -22.11 -2.78
N PRO A 79 7.90 -23.11 -2.26
CA PRO A 79 9.05 -23.67 -2.96
C PRO A 79 8.58 -24.33 -4.25
N ILE A 80 9.31 -24.09 -5.35
CA ILE A 80 9.03 -24.70 -6.65
C ILE A 80 9.52 -26.15 -6.58
N THR A 81 8.68 -27.10 -7.01
CA THR A 81 9.02 -28.52 -7.08
C THR A 81 9.90 -28.85 -8.28
N GLU A 82 10.64 -29.96 -8.27
CA GLU A 82 11.52 -30.35 -9.39
C GLU A 82 10.76 -30.48 -10.72
N ALA A 83 9.55 -31.04 -10.68
CA ALA A 83 8.68 -31.13 -11.85
C ALA A 83 8.26 -29.76 -12.38
N GLU A 84 7.96 -28.80 -11.49
CA GLU A 84 7.62 -27.42 -11.90
C GLU A 84 8.85 -26.69 -12.44
N MET A 85 10.05 -26.93 -11.89
CA MET A 85 11.29 -26.37 -12.42
C MET A 85 11.53 -26.85 -13.86
N GLU A 86 11.42 -28.16 -14.10
CA GLU A 86 11.56 -28.74 -15.45
C GLU A 86 10.46 -28.21 -16.40
N ALA A 87 9.22 -28.05 -15.92
CA ALA A 87 8.14 -27.48 -16.71
C ALA A 87 8.41 -26.01 -17.11
N ILE A 88 8.99 -25.21 -16.21
CA ILE A 88 9.40 -23.83 -16.50
C ILE A 88 10.56 -23.80 -17.49
N GLU A 89 11.58 -24.63 -17.29
CA GLU A 89 12.77 -24.70 -18.15
C GLU A 89 12.45 -25.23 -19.56
N SER A 90 11.58 -26.23 -19.65
CA SER A 90 11.07 -26.77 -20.92
C SER A 90 10.00 -25.89 -21.57
N GLY A 91 9.63 -24.77 -20.95
CA GLY A 91 8.63 -23.83 -21.45
C GLY A 91 7.22 -24.43 -21.58
N GLY A 92 6.92 -25.50 -20.83
CA GLY A 92 5.66 -26.24 -20.92
C GLY A 92 5.45 -27.01 -22.22
N ALA A 93 6.47 -27.08 -23.10
CA ALA A 93 6.35 -27.71 -24.41
C ALA A 93 6.39 -29.25 -24.35
N THR A 94 6.90 -29.84 -23.26
CA THR A 94 7.08 -31.30 -23.11
C THR A 94 5.82 -32.06 -22.69
N HIS A 95 4.78 -31.36 -22.23
CA HIS A 95 3.55 -31.98 -21.69
C HIS A 95 2.38 -32.02 -22.71
N ILE A 96 2.64 -31.76 -24.00
CA ILE A 96 1.64 -31.85 -25.08
C ILE A 96 1.88 -33.13 -25.90
N ILE A 97 1.53 -34.30 -25.36
CA ILE A 97 1.33 -35.56 -26.12
C ILE A 97 0.19 -36.36 -25.49
#